data_AF-A0A4Y9RR97-F1
#
_entry.id   AF-A0A4Y9RR97-F1
#
_cell.length_a   1.000
_cell.length_b   1.000
_cell.length_c   1.000
_cell.angle_alpha   90.00
_cell.angle_beta   90.00
_cell.angle_gamma   90.00
#
_symmetry.space_group_name_H-M   'P 1'
#
loop_
_entity.id
_entity.type
_entity.pdbx_description
1 polymer ?
#
loop_
_entity_poly.entity_id
_entity_poly.type
_entity_poly.pdbx_seq_one_letter_code
_entity_poly.pdbx_strand_id
1 'polypeptide(L)'
;MTEDHRSNANRRKYPVSIDLKMETSMSRRLIRLSQLATTKYSPGKLPVSPATIWRWVRDDADFPKPFKLTGGVTVWDEEAIDAFISKRAEGSR
;
A
#
# COMPACT_ATOMS: atom_id res chain seq x y z
N MET A 1 -60.24 -4.94 -23.88
CA MET A 1 -59.92 -5.36 -22.50
C MET A 1 -59.24 -6.71 -22.58
N THR A 2 -57.93 -6.71 -22.85
CA THR A 2 -57.04 -7.83 -22.52
C THR A 2 -55.67 -7.22 -22.32
N GLU A 3 -55.16 -7.40 -21.11
CA GLU A 3 -53.84 -7.02 -20.65
C GLU A 3 -52.77 -7.79 -21.43
N ASP A 4 -51.76 -7.10 -21.96
CA ASP A 4 -50.45 -7.72 -22.15
C ASP A 4 -49.44 -7.03 -21.22
N HIS A 5 -49.28 -7.69 -20.08
CA HIS A 5 -48.22 -7.48 -19.12
C HIS A 5 -46.92 -8.08 -19.67
N ARG A 6 -45.99 -7.24 -20.12
CA ARG A 6 -44.54 -7.48 -19.96
C ARG A 6 -43.69 -6.22 -20.20
N SER A 7 -43.97 -5.17 -19.42
CA SER A 7 -42.96 -4.12 -19.19
C SER A 7 -41.86 -4.66 -18.29
N ASN A 8 -40.82 -5.14 -18.96
CA ASN A 8 -39.46 -5.25 -18.48
C ASN A 8 -38.98 -3.90 -17.91
N ALA A 9 -38.90 -3.78 -16.60
CA ALA A 9 -38.10 -2.76 -15.95
C ALA A 9 -37.83 -3.20 -14.52
N ASN A 10 -36.77 -4.00 -14.36
CA ASN A 10 -36.06 -4.20 -13.09
C ASN A 10 -35.61 -2.82 -12.56
N ARG A 11 -36.54 -2.08 -11.95
CA ARG A 11 -36.34 -0.76 -11.38
C ARG A 11 -35.58 -0.94 -10.07
N ARG A 12 -34.28 -0.67 -10.16
CA ARG A 12 -33.54 0.15 -9.20
C ARG A 12 -33.62 -0.36 -7.76
N LYS A 13 -32.96 -1.49 -7.51
CA LYS A 13 -32.58 -1.91 -6.15
C LYS A 13 -31.28 -1.28 -5.66
N TYR A 14 -30.82 -0.23 -6.31
CA TYR A 14 -29.69 0.59 -5.86
C TYR A 14 -30.06 2.06 -6.02
N PRO A 15 -30.54 2.73 -4.95
CA PRO A 15 -30.49 4.18 -4.91
C PRO A 15 -29.02 4.61 -4.98
N VAL A 16 -28.78 5.55 -5.90
CA VAL A 16 -27.67 6.51 -6.10
C VAL A 16 -26.90 6.97 -4.83
N SER A 17 -26.31 6.03 -4.10
CA SER A 17 -25.32 6.28 -3.03
C SER A 17 -24.15 5.33 -3.20
N ILE A 18 -23.68 5.19 -4.45
CA ILE A 18 -22.32 4.74 -4.69
C ILE A 18 -21.48 6.00 -4.48
N ASP A 19 -21.14 6.25 -3.22
CA ASP A 19 -19.85 6.85 -2.88
C ASP A 19 -18.83 5.98 -3.62
N LEU A 20 -18.46 6.43 -4.80
CA LEU A 20 -17.34 5.92 -5.56
C LEU A 20 -16.12 6.28 -4.71
N LYS A 21 -15.90 5.52 -3.64
CA LYS A 21 -14.58 5.30 -3.12
C LYS A 21 -13.79 4.93 -4.32
N MET A 22 -12.88 5.83 -4.68
CA MET A 22 -11.82 5.60 -5.62
C MET A 22 -11.18 4.29 -5.19
N GLU A 23 -11.64 3.19 -5.78
CA GLU A 23 -10.93 1.93 -5.78
C GLU A 23 -9.78 2.18 -6.75
N THR A 24 -8.84 2.99 -6.27
CA THR A 24 -7.54 3.09 -6.88
C THR A 24 -6.99 1.70 -6.74
N SER A 25 -7.09 0.93 -7.83
CA SER A 25 -6.21 -0.20 -8.09
C SER A 25 -4.79 0.36 -8.21
N MET A 26 -4.26 0.95 -7.14
CA MET A 26 -2.83 1.08 -6.95
C MET A 26 -2.35 -0.34 -6.76
N SER A 27 -1.57 -0.81 -7.73
CA SER A 27 -0.91 -2.09 -7.62
C SER A 27 0.01 -1.99 -6.39
N ARG A 28 -0.36 -2.62 -5.26
CA ARG A 28 0.47 -2.63 -4.06
C ARG A 28 1.79 -3.31 -4.38
N ARG A 29 2.83 -2.49 -4.54
CA ARG A 29 4.19 -2.97 -4.75
C ARG A 29 4.79 -3.30 -3.40
N LEU A 30 5.34 -4.51 -3.28
CA LEU A 30 5.92 -4.98 -2.03
C LEU A 30 7.43 -4.99 -2.16
N ILE A 31 8.10 -4.42 -1.16
CA ILE A 31 9.56 -4.36 -1.11
C ILE A 31 10.07 -5.24 0.04
N ARG A 32 11.09 -6.05 -0.24
CA ARG A 32 11.79 -6.87 0.77
C ARG A 32 12.90 -6.08 1.44
N LEU A 33 13.36 -6.56 2.60
CA LEU A 33 14.47 -5.94 3.34
C LEU A 33 15.74 -5.78 2.48
N SER A 34 16.05 -6.76 1.63
CA SER A 34 17.22 -6.73 0.74
C SER A 34 17.13 -5.70 -0.39
N GLN A 35 15.92 -5.28 -0.75
CA GLN A 35 15.67 -4.23 -1.75
C GLN A 35 15.52 -2.86 -1.10
N LEU A 36 15.11 -2.85 0.17
CA LEU A 36 14.91 -1.64 0.95
C LEU A 36 16.23 -1.09 1.50
N ALA A 37 17.02 -1.95 2.14
CA ALA A 37 18.29 -1.59 2.76
C ALA A 37 19.47 -1.82 1.81
N THR A 38 20.45 -0.92 1.83
CA THR A 38 21.68 -1.09 1.09
C THR A 38 22.60 -2.06 1.81
N THR A 39 23.11 -3.03 1.05
CA THR A 39 24.14 -3.98 1.50
C THR A 39 25.42 -3.78 0.70
N LYS A 40 26.52 -4.38 1.14
CA LYS A 40 27.82 -4.32 0.44
C LYS A 40 27.73 -4.75 -1.04
N TYR A 41 26.81 -5.66 -1.35
CA TYR A 41 26.72 -6.31 -2.66
C TYR A 41 25.52 -5.85 -3.49
N SER A 42 24.56 -5.16 -2.87
CA SER A 42 23.32 -4.77 -3.53
C SER A 42 22.85 -3.42 -3.01
N PRO A 43 22.76 -2.40 -3.88
CA PRO A 43 22.17 -1.11 -3.51
C PRO A 43 20.68 -1.29 -3.26
N GLY A 44 20.21 -0.78 -2.11
CA GLY A 44 18.81 -0.75 -1.75
C GLY A 44 18.21 0.64 -1.99
N LYS A 45 16.89 0.77 -1.81
CA LYS A 45 16.17 2.05 -1.93
C LYS A 45 16.67 3.10 -0.93
N LEU A 46 17.12 2.66 0.24
CA LEU A 46 17.67 3.52 1.29
C LEU A 46 19.17 3.25 1.48
N PRO A 47 20.01 4.30 1.61
CA PRO A 47 21.45 4.16 1.86
C PRO A 47 21.74 3.83 3.33
N VAL A 48 21.01 2.89 3.91
CA VAL A 48 21.16 2.44 5.30
C VAL A 48 21.25 0.93 5.36
N SER A 49 21.90 0.42 6.42
CA SER A 49 22.02 -1.01 6.64
C SER A 49 20.70 -1.64 7.09
N PRO A 50 20.52 -2.98 6.91
CA PRO A 50 19.34 -3.68 7.38
C PRO A 50 19.09 -3.53 8.89
N ALA A 51 20.15 -3.41 9.69
CA ALA A 51 20.04 -3.20 11.15
C ALA A 51 19.38 -1.85 11.48
N THR A 52 19.69 -0.80 10.71
CA THR A 52 19.05 0.51 10.86
C THR A 52 17.57 0.46 10.55
N ILE A 53 17.15 -0.30 9.52
CA ILE A 53 15.73 -0.50 9.22
C ILE A 53 15.00 -1.16 10.40
N TRP A 54 15.57 -2.24 10.98
CA TRP A 54 14.96 -2.89 12.14
C TRP A 54 14.89 -1.99 13.37
N ARG A 55 15.87 -1.10 13.55
CA ARG A 55 15.83 -0.08 14.60
C ARG A 55 14.66 0.88 14.36
N TRP A 56 14.48 1.38 13.14
CA TRP A 56 13.34 2.25 12.82
C TRP A 56 11.99 1.54 12.98
N VAL A 57 11.89 0.28 12.59
CA VAL A 57 10.67 -0.51 12.82
C VAL A 57 10.30 -0.59 14.31
N ARG A 58 11.28 -0.56 15.21
CA ARG A 58 11.09 -0.65 16.66
C ARG A 58 10.90 0.71 17.33
N ASP A 59 11.72 1.70 16.96
CA ASP A 59 11.82 3.00 17.63
C ASP A 59 11.07 4.12 16.90
N ASP A 60 10.98 4.08 15.57
CA ASP A 60 10.36 5.13 14.75
C ASP A 60 8.91 4.77 14.41
N ALA A 61 7.95 5.41 15.08
CA ALA A 61 6.52 5.23 14.79
C ALA A 61 6.11 5.69 13.37
N ASP A 62 6.90 6.57 12.75
CA ASP A 62 6.71 7.03 11.37
C ASP A 62 7.14 6.01 10.31
N PHE A 63 7.95 5.01 10.68
CA PHE A 63 8.41 4.02 9.72
C PHE A 63 7.31 2.97 9.48
N PRO A 64 7.03 2.59 8.21
CA PRO A 64 5.96 1.65 7.91
C PRO A 64 6.22 0.28 8.55
N LYS A 65 5.15 -0.30 9.09
CA LYS A 65 5.22 -1.60 9.77
C LYS A 65 5.45 -2.72 8.76
N PRO A 66 6.36 -3.66 9.07
CA PRO A 66 6.53 -4.85 8.25
C PRO A 66 5.30 -5.75 8.35
N PHE A 67 5.05 -6.52 7.30
CA PHE A 67 4.14 -7.65 7.35
C PHE A 67 4.79 -8.92 6.77
N LYS A 68 4.30 -10.06 7.26
CA LYS A 68 4.81 -11.38 6.90
C LYS A 68 4.05 -11.92 5.70
N LEU A 69 4.80 -12.32 4.67
CA LEU A 69 4.31 -13.18 3.60
C LEU A 69 4.46 -14.66 4.02
N THR A 70 3.83 -15.56 3.28
CA THR A 70 4.03 -17.00 3.44
C THR A 70 5.51 -17.37 3.30
N GLY A 71 6.02 -18.20 4.22
CA GLY A 71 7.43 -18.61 4.25
C GLY A 71 8.35 -17.73 5.11
N GLY A 72 7.80 -16.86 5.98
CA GLY A 72 8.59 -16.07 6.92
C GLY A 72 9.27 -14.84 6.31
N VAL A 73 8.96 -14.53 5.06
CA VAL A 73 9.49 -13.35 4.35
C VAL A 73 8.84 -12.09 4.88
N THR A 74 9.65 -11.16 5.37
CA THR A 74 9.20 -9.84 5.81
C THR A 74 9.23 -8.86 4.64
N VAL A 75 8.10 -8.19 4.40
CA VAL A 75 7.92 -7.19 3.35
C VAL A 75 7.31 -5.91 3.90
N TRP A 76 7.45 -4.85 3.12
CA TRP A 76 6.82 -3.55 3.34
C TRP A 76 6.07 -3.13 2.09
N ASP A 77 5.10 -2.25 2.28
CA ASP A 77 4.43 -1.58 1.17
C ASP A 77 5.36 -0.49 0.60
N GLU A 78 5.64 -0.54 -0.70
CA GLU A 78 6.57 0.37 -1.37
C GLU A 78 6.07 1.82 -1.34
N GLU A 79 4.76 2.05 -1.44
CA GLU A 79 4.18 3.40 -1.42
C GLU A 79 4.33 4.02 -0.03
N ALA A 80 4.13 3.24 1.02
CA ALA A 80 4.34 3.71 2.39
C ALA A 80 5.81 4.08 2.66
N ILE A 81 6.76 3.33 2.10
CA ILE A 81 8.18 3.66 2.18
C ILE A 81 8.48 4.96 1.42
N ASP A 82 7.89 5.14 0.25
CA ASP A 82 8.08 6.34 -0.58
C ASP A 82 7.56 7.60 0.11
N ALA A 83 6.38 7.50 0.73
CA ALA A 83 5.81 8.56 1.55
C ALA A 83 6.70 8.91 2.76
N PHE A 84 7.29 7.90 3.42
CA PHE A 84 8.23 8.13 4.52
C PHE A 84 9.49 8.87 4.06
N ILE A 85 10.07 8.49 2.91
CA ILE A 85 11.24 9.16 2.33
C ILE A 85 10.91 10.62 2.01
N SER A 86 9.77 10.84 1.35
CA SER A 86 9.29 12.17 0.97
C SER A 86 9.11 13.07 2.20
N LYS A 87 8.48 12.55 3.26
CA LYS A 87 8.30 13.25 4.53
C LYS A 87 9.63 13.63 5.19
N ARG A 88 10.62 12.73 5.19
CA ARG A 88 11.95 13.04 5.76
C ARG A 88 12.75 14.02 4.92
N ALA A 89 12.58 14.01 3.60
CA ALA A 89 13.21 14.99 2.72
C ALA A 89 12.66 16.41 2.98
N GLU A 90 11.35 16.53 3.25
CA GLU A 90 10.70 17.82 3.54
C GLU A 90 11.14 18.41 4.89
N GLY A 91 11.36 17.59 5.92
CA GLY A 91 11.79 18.03 7.25
C GLY A 91 13.27 18.43 7.37
N SER A 92 14.06 18.35 6.29
CA SER A 92 15.49 18.72 6.27
C SER A 92 15.76 20.11 5.66
N ARG A 93 14.73 20.94 5.49
CA ARG A 93 14.82 22.28 4.87
C ARG A 93 14.52 23.38 5.87
#